data_AF-A0A5E7FUU9-F1
#
_entry.id   AF-A0A5E7FUU9-F1
#
_cell.length_a   1.000
_cell.length_b   1.000
_cell.length_c   1.000
_cell.angle_alpha   90.00
_cell.angle_beta   90.00
_cell.angle_gamma   90.00
#
_symmetry.space_group_name_H-M   'P 1'
#
loop_
_entity.id
_entity.type
_entity.pdbx_description
1 polymer ?
#
loop_
_entity_poly.entity_id
_entity_poly.type
_entity_poly.pdbx_seq_one_letter_code
_entity_poly.pdbx_strand_id
1 'polypeptide(L)'
;MIIEGNFDASQVNGPAMKTWLAFWATSMHHPSLHRLQRINDHRLYSNLCCQFRRVLPLDQARSAARGLAALIDGLWLRGALSGDAFDTEQAHQIAYEYMDFQLAKQVS
;
A
#
# COMPACT_ATOMS: atom_id res chain seq x y z
N MET A 1 9.33 -7.12 13.07
CA MET A 1 9.74 -6.05 12.13
C MET A 1 8.46 -5.51 11.48
N ILE A 2 8.15 -4.20 11.54
CA ILE A 2 6.81 -3.66 11.19
C ILE A 2 6.41 -3.88 9.71
N ILE A 3 7.36 -4.26 8.85
CA ILE A 3 7.11 -4.65 7.46
C ILE A 3 6.30 -5.96 7.40
N GLU A 4 6.54 -6.92 8.28
CA GLU A 4 5.74 -8.17 8.34
C GLU A 4 4.32 -7.95 8.85
N GLY A 5 4.05 -6.89 9.61
CA GLY A 5 2.70 -6.62 10.15
C GLY A 5 1.76 -5.88 9.18
N ASN A 6 2.29 -5.23 8.14
CA ASN A 6 1.46 -4.63 7.07
C ASN A 6 1.36 -5.55 5.84
N PHE A 7 2.32 -6.46 5.65
CA PHE A 7 2.32 -7.51 4.63
C PHE A 7 2.09 -8.90 5.25
N ASP A 8 1.48 -8.96 6.43
CA ASP A 8 1.11 -10.25 7.02
C ASP A 8 0.13 -10.89 6.04
N ALA A 9 0.53 -12.01 5.43
CA ALA A 9 -0.24 -12.75 4.45
C ALA A 9 -1.66 -13.09 4.95
N SER A 10 -1.91 -13.01 6.26
CA SER A 10 -3.24 -13.11 6.86
C SER A 10 -4.21 -11.96 6.52
N GLN A 11 -3.71 -10.77 6.13
CA GLN A 11 -4.50 -9.61 5.65
C GLN A 11 -4.58 -9.53 4.11
N VAL A 12 -3.75 -10.30 3.41
CA VAL A 12 -3.63 -10.32 1.93
C VAL A 12 -4.39 -11.51 1.33
N ASN A 13 -5.37 -12.06 2.06
CA ASN A 13 -6.23 -13.12 1.54
C ASN A 13 -7.33 -12.52 0.65
N GLY A 14 -7.66 -13.14 -0.48
CA GLY A 14 -8.72 -12.67 -1.41
C GLY A 14 -10.06 -12.24 -0.75
N PRO A 15 -10.52 -12.87 0.35
CA PRO A 15 -11.68 -12.39 1.13
C PRO A 15 -11.47 -11.04 1.85
N ALA A 16 -10.26 -10.78 2.36
CA ALA A 16 -9.91 -9.51 2.97
C ALA A 16 -9.90 -8.39 1.93
N MET A 17 -9.43 -8.67 0.70
CA MET A 17 -9.44 -7.72 -0.41
C MET A 17 -10.87 -7.26 -0.77
N LYS A 18 -11.82 -8.20 -0.90
CA LYS A 18 -13.22 -7.86 -1.18
C LYS A 18 -13.85 -7.06 -0.04
N THR A 19 -13.48 -7.37 1.20
CA THR A 19 -13.93 -6.64 2.39
C THR A 19 -13.39 -5.21 2.40
N TRP A 20 -12.13 -5.01 2.04
CA TRP A 20 -11.51 -3.69 1.90
C TRP A 20 -12.15 -2.86 0.79
N LEU A 21 -12.45 -3.45 -0.37
CA LEU A 21 -13.13 -2.75 -1.45
C LEU A 21 -14.55 -2.34 -1.05
N ALA A 22 -15.30 -3.24 -0.41
CA ALA A 22 -16.63 -2.93 0.10
C ALA A 22 -16.58 -1.83 1.17
N PHE A 23 -15.55 -1.85 2.03
CA PHE A 23 -15.29 -0.80 2.99
C PHE A 23 -14.99 0.54 2.31
N TRP A 24 -14.13 0.58 1.28
CA TRP A 24 -13.84 1.80 0.51
C TRP A 24 -15.07 2.34 -0.23
N ALA A 25 -15.88 1.46 -0.83
CA ALA A 25 -17.12 1.86 -1.47
C ALA A 25 -18.09 2.48 -0.46
N THR A 26 -18.19 1.90 0.73
CA THR A 26 -19.10 2.36 1.80
C THR A 26 -18.57 3.61 2.50
N SER A 27 -17.24 3.76 2.62
CA SER A 27 -16.61 4.92 3.27
C SER A 27 -16.82 6.22 2.51
N MET A 28 -17.00 6.17 1.19
CA MET A 28 -17.36 7.34 0.38
C MET A 28 -18.69 7.97 0.80
N HIS A 29 -19.59 7.20 1.40
CA HIS A 29 -20.94 7.64 1.77
C HIS A 29 -21.15 7.79 3.28
N HIS A 30 -20.23 7.29 4.11
CA HIS A 30 -20.33 7.32 5.57
C HIS A 30 -19.18 8.09 6.22
N PRO A 31 -19.43 9.26 6.84
CA PRO A 31 -18.38 10.10 7.44
C PRO A 31 -17.52 9.40 8.51
N SER A 32 -18.11 8.49 9.28
CA SER A 32 -17.39 7.70 10.30
C SER A 32 -16.39 6.73 9.69
N LEU A 33 -16.74 6.08 8.58
CA LEU A 33 -15.88 5.15 7.84
C LEU A 33 -14.83 5.91 7.03
N HIS A 34 -15.16 7.07 6.46
CA HIS A 34 -14.20 7.96 5.82
C HIS A 34 -13.06 8.38 6.77
N ARG A 35 -13.39 8.62 8.05
CA ARG A 35 -12.37 8.88 9.07
C ARG A 35 -11.44 7.69 9.28
N LEU A 36 -11.98 6.47 9.31
CA LEU A 36 -11.19 5.24 9.45
C LEU A 36 -10.29 5.01 8.23
N GLN A 37 -10.81 5.22 7.03
CA GLN A 37 -10.02 5.17 5.79
C GLN A 37 -8.84 6.14 5.86
N ARG A 38 -9.08 7.42 6.20
CA ARG A 38 -7.99 8.39 6.35
C ARG A 38 -6.92 7.98 7.36
N ILE A 39 -7.32 7.38 8.48
CA ILE A 39 -6.38 6.90 9.51
C ILE A 39 -5.55 5.74 8.94
N ASN A 40 -6.18 4.82 8.21
CA ASN A 40 -5.49 3.71 7.56
C ASN A 40 -4.45 4.22 6.54
N ASP A 41 -4.86 5.14 5.66
CA ASP A 41 -4.00 5.72 4.64
C ASP A 41 -2.80 6.46 5.27
N HIS A 42 -3.05 7.22 6.34
CA HIS A 42 -1.98 7.91 7.07
C HIS A 42 -1.03 6.95 7.77
N ARG A 43 -1.53 5.83 8.31
CA ARG A 43 -0.69 4.79 8.92
C ARG A 43 0.18 4.11 7.90
N LEU A 44 -0.38 3.71 6.75
CA LEU A 44 0.38 3.10 5.65
C LEU A 44 1.48 4.06 5.18
N TYR A 45 1.12 5.30 4.85
CA TYR A 45 2.08 6.32 4.43
C TYR A 45 3.18 6.56 5.48
N SER A 46 2.82 6.72 6.75
CA SER A 46 3.79 7.00 7.81
C SER A 46 4.75 5.83 8.01
N ASN A 47 4.24 4.59 7.95
CA ASN A 47 5.06 3.39 8.05
C ASN A 47 6.07 3.31 6.89
N LEU A 48 5.59 3.47 5.65
CA LEU A 48 6.45 3.47 4.46
C LEU A 48 7.49 4.59 4.52
N CYS A 49 7.07 5.81 4.86
CA CYS A 49 7.97 6.96 4.98
C CYS A 49 9.02 6.74 6.07
N CYS A 50 8.66 6.13 7.19
CA CYS A 50 9.61 5.79 8.25
C CYS A 50 10.66 4.78 7.76
N GLN A 51 10.27 3.77 6.97
CA GLN A 51 11.23 2.81 6.42
C GLN A 51 12.14 3.45 5.38
N PHE A 52 11.57 4.18 4.41
CA PHE A 52 12.35 4.87 3.40
C PHE A 52 13.32 5.88 4.01
N ARG A 53 12.93 6.59 5.08
CA ARG A 53 13.81 7.56 5.77
C ARG A 53 15.08 6.94 6.36
N ARG A 54 15.12 5.62 6.60
CA ARG A 54 16.33 4.93 7.06
C ARG A 54 17.42 4.89 5.99
N VAL A 55 17.00 5.00 4.73
CA VAL A 55 17.82 4.75 3.54
C VAL A 55 17.61 5.83 2.47
N LEU A 56 16.94 6.95 2.74
CA LEU A 56 16.73 8.04 1.77
C LEU A 56 16.63 9.38 2.52
N PRO A 57 17.06 10.50 1.89
CA PRO A 57 16.76 11.84 2.38
C PRO A 57 15.25 12.05 2.55
N LEU A 58 14.85 12.90 3.49
CA LEU A 58 13.44 13.05 3.89
C LEU A 58 12.49 13.33 2.72
N ASP A 59 12.86 14.22 1.80
CA ASP A 59 11.98 14.59 0.69
C ASP A 59 11.82 13.45 -0.34
N GLN A 60 12.88 12.68 -0.56
CA GLN A 60 12.84 11.48 -1.39
C GLN A 60 12.03 10.37 -0.70
N ALA A 61 12.23 10.18 0.61
CA ALA A 61 11.48 9.20 1.40
C ALA A 61 9.97 9.48 1.41
N ARG A 62 9.57 10.75 1.53
CA ARG A 62 8.17 11.18 1.44
C ARG A 62 7.58 10.89 0.06
N SER A 63 8.35 11.14 -1.00
CA SER A 63 7.91 10.94 -2.38
C SER A 63 7.78 9.44 -2.71
N ALA A 64 8.78 8.65 -2.33
CA ALA A 64 8.78 7.19 -2.47
C ALA A 64 7.63 6.54 -1.68
N ALA A 65 7.38 6.98 -0.44
CA ALA A 65 6.28 6.47 0.38
C ALA A 65 4.91 6.77 -0.22
N ARG A 66 4.69 7.98 -0.78
CA ARG A 66 3.44 8.31 -1.48
C ARG A 66 3.24 7.46 -2.72
N GLY A 67 4.29 7.30 -3.52
CA GLY A 67 4.19 6.52 -4.75
C GLY A 67 3.97 5.04 -4.49
N LEU A 68 4.64 4.46 -3.48
CA LEU A 68 4.43 3.07 -3.10
C LEU A 68 3.02 2.84 -2.52
N ALA A 69 2.50 3.76 -1.69
CA ALA A 69 1.12 3.68 -1.21
C ALA A 69 0.12 3.70 -2.37
N ALA A 70 0.25 4.64 -3.31
CA ALA A 70 -0.63 4.72 -4.47
C ALA A 70 -0.54 3.48 -5.39
N LEU A 71 0.66 2.90 -5.53
CA LEU A 71 0.88 1.68 -6.29
C LEU A 71 0.17 0.48 -5.65
N ILE A 72 0.31 0.33 -4.33
CA ILE A 72 -0.37 -0.70 -3.54
C ILE A 72 -1.89 -0.56 -3.75
N ASP A 73 -2.45 0.63 -3.53
CA ASP A 73 -3.89 0.89 -3.71
C ASP A 73 -4.37 0.57 -5.15
N GLY A 74 -3.57 0.89 -6.16
CA GLY A 74 -3.87 0.61 -7.56
C GLY A 74 -3.84 -0.88 -7.92
N LEU A 75 -2.89 -1.64 -7.36
CA LEU A 75 -2.83 -3.10 -7.52
C LEU A 75 -4.06 -3.75 -6.87
N TRP A 76 -4.42 -3.31 -5.66
CA TRP A 76 -5.63 -3.77 -4.96
C TRP A 76 -6.91 -3.47 -5.73
N LEU A 77 -7.07 -2.24 -6.23
CA LEU A 77 -8.24 -1.85 -7.00
C LEU A 77 -8.36 -2.68 -8.28
N ARG A 78 -7.23 -2.91 -8.98
CA ARG A 78 -7.20 -3.75 -10.18
C ARG A 78 -7.59 -5.19 -9.86
N GLY A 79 -7.00 -5.78 -8.82
CA GLY A 79 -7.32 -7.14 -8.38
C GLY A 79 -8.78 -7.34 -8.04
N ALA A 80 -9.39 -6.36 -7.37
CA ALA A 80 -10.78 -6.42 -7.00
C ALA A 80 -11.75 -6.23 -8.19
N LEU A 81 -11.38 -5.44 -9.19
CA LEU A 81 -12.19 -5.19 -10.40
C LEU A 81 -12.08 -6.30 -11.44
N SER A 82 -10.93 -6.99 -11.54
CA SER A 82 -10.72 -8.04 -12.54
C SER A 82 -11.61 -9.26 -12.33
N GLY A 83 -12.13 -9.51 -11.13
CA GLY A 83 -12.99 -10.66 -10.82
C GLY A 83 -12.28 -12.03 -10.80
N ASP A 84 -11.12 -12.12 -11.45
CA ASP A 84 -10.21 -13.27 -11.45
C ASP A 84 -9.45 -13.43 -10.12
N ALA A 85 -8.76 -14.55 -9.96
CA ALA A 85 -7.86 -14.76 -8.82
C ALA A 85 -6.78 -13.67 -8.80
N PHE A 86 -6.75 -12.86 -7.73
CA PHE A 86 -5.72 -11.83 -7.56
C PHE A 86 -4.35 -12.48 -7.42
N ASP A 87 -3.46 -12.17 -8.35
CA ASP A 87 -2.07 -12.62 -8.31
C ASP A 87 -1.28 -11.78 -7.30
N THR A 88 -1.30 -12.26 -6.06
CA THR A 88 -0.56 -11.65 -4.94
C THR A 88 0.95 -11.66 -5.18
N GLU A 89 1.47 -12.65 -5.90
CA GLU A 89 2.91 -12.77 -6.16
C GLU A 89 3.37 -11.67 -7.13
N GLN A 90 2.62 -11.49 -8.23
CA GLN A 90 2.89 -10.40 -9.17
C GLN A 90 2.74 -9.02 -8.50
N ALA A 91 1.71 -8.82 -7.67
CA ALA A 91 1.52 -7.56 -6.96
C ALA A 91 2.69 -7.25 -6.00
N HIS A 92 3.18 -8.26 -5.28
CA HIS A 92 4.38 -8.12 -4.45
C HIS A 92 5.61 -7.78 -5.29
N GLN A 93 5.83 -8.48 -6.40
CA GLN A 93 6.98 -8.25 -7.27
C GLN A 93 7.02 -6.80 -7.78
N ILE A 94 5.89 -6.28 -8.27
CA ILE A 94 5.78 -4.89 -8.74
C ILE A 94 6.08 -3.88 -7.61
N ALA A 95 5.61 -4.16 -6.39
CA ALA A 95 5.88 -3.30 -5.23
C ALA A 95 7.36 -3.31 -4.84
N TYR A 96 8.02 -4.47 -4.88
CA TYR A 96 9.46 -4.61 -4.62
C TYR A 96 10.29 -3.91 -5.70
N GLU A 97 9.98 -4.10 -6.97
CA GLU A 97 10.67 -3.42 -8.08
C GLU A 97 10.57 -1.90 -7.97
N TYR A 98 9.40 -1.38 -7.59
CA TYR A 98 9.24 0.05 -7.33
C TYR A 98 10.12 0.52 -6.18
N MET A 99 10.17 -0.23 -5.08
CA MET A 99 11.04 0.08 -3.94
C MET A 99 12.51 0.12 -4.37
N ASP A 100 12.98 -0.90 -5.06
CA ASP A 100 14.37 -0.99 -5.55
C ASP A 100 14.70 0.17 -6.49
N PHE A 101 13.78 0.54 -7.38
CA PHE A 101 13.93 1.71 -8.24
C PHE A 101 14.07 3.02 -7.46
N GLN A 102 13.33 3.21 -6.35
CA GLN A 102 13.50 4.39 -5.50
C GLN A 102 14.82 4.37 -4.73
N LEU A 103 15.28 3.19 -4.31
CA LEU A 103 16.55 3.04 -3.60
C LEU A 103 17.75 3.23 -4.53
N ALA A 104 17.65 2.83 -5.80
CA ALA A 104 18.70 3.03 -6.79
C ALA A 104 19.01 4.52 -7.05
N LYS A 105 18.03 5.41 -6.86
CA LYS A 105 18.23 6.87 -6.95
C LYS A 105 19.16 7.44 -5.88
N GLN A 106 19.48 6.66 -4.85
CA GLN A 106 20.40 7.06 -3.80
C GLN A 106 21.88 6.98 -4.24
N VAL A 107 22.17 6.25 -5.33
CA VAL A 107 23.53 5.99 -5.84
C VAL A 107 23.94 6.94 -6.96
N SER A 108 23.10 7.93 -7.32
CA SER A 108 23.38 8.97 -8.33
C SER A 108 23.42 10.35 -7.69
#